data_AF-A0A560DIT5-F1
#
_entry.id   AF-A0A560DIT5-F1
#
_cell.length_a   1.000
_cell.length_b   1.000
_cell.length_c   1.000
_cell.angle_alpha   90.00
_cell.angle_beta   90.00
_cell.angle_gamma   90.00
#
_symmetry.space_group_name_H-M   'P 1'
#
loop_
_entity.id
_entity.type
_entity.pdbx_description
1 polymer ?
#
loop_
_entity_poly.entity_id
_entity_poly.type
_entity_poly.pdbx_seq_one_letter_code
_entity_poly.pdbx_strand_id
1 'polypeptide(L)'
;MDRYHKGRPVVSLTTKTEDGRTKVCIRIKNTTPYDVAILGNKVTRGWFFRPCNVYFLSAGQGTRALLSAQSGKPPQFMLKPDESRELTICPAFAGNMPLEITEPGRVDFFIQWRRGNATWLAQIPLPVCTSTEAIRLYGLDDQNGGL
;
A
#
# COMPACT_ATOMS: atom_id res chain seq x y z
N MET A 1 23.28 17.20 1.98
CA MET A 1 22.60 16.15 1.19
C MET A 1 22.55 14.88 2.03
N ASP A 2 21.36 14.40 2.33
CA ASP A 2 21.11 13.41 3.37
C ASP A 2 21.47 11.97 2.91
N ARG A 3 22.43 11.36 3.62
CA ARG A 3 23.00 10.04 3.33
C ARG A 3 21.97 8.91 3.47
N TYR A 4 20.88 9.15 4.22
CA TYR A 4 19.85 8.15 4.50
C TYR A 4 18.85 7.94 3.35
N HIS A 5 18.75 8.86 2.40
CA HIS A 5 17.88 8.74 1.23
C HIS A 5 18.47 7.88 0.10
N LYS A 6 19.80 7.81 -0.05
CA LYS A 6 20.48 7.16 -1.19
C LYS A 6 20.46 5.62 -1.19
N GLY A 7 19.64 4.98 -0.38
CA GLY A 7 19.70 3.52 -0.22
C GLY A 7 18.45 2.85 0.29
N ARG A 8 17.29 3.45 0.01
CA ARG A 8 15.98 2.92 0.34
C ARG A 8 15.11 2.96 -0.92
N PRO A 9 14.15 2.05 -1.06
CA PRO A 9 13.12 2.22 -2.07
C PRO A 9 12.29 3.47 -1.73
N VAL A 10 11.66 4.03 -2.75
CA VAL A 10 10.75 5.17 -2.63
C VAL A 10 9.33 4.63 -2.70
N VAL A 11 8.45 5.16 -1.85
CA VAL A 11 7.03 4.83 -1.86
C VAL A 11 6.22 6.10 -2.07
N SER A 12 5.20 6.01 -2.93
CA SER A 12 4.30 7.12 -3.23
C SER A 12 2.86 6.64 -3.42
N LEU A 13 1.89 7.50 -3.07
CA LEU A 13 0.51 7.30 -3.47
C LEU A 13 0.34 7.67 -4.94
N THR A 14 -0.42 6.86 -5.65
CA THR A 14 -0.68 6.98 -7.08
C THR A 14 -2.11 6.59 -7.35
N THR A 15 -2.68 7.06 -8.46
CA THR A 15 -3.96 6.60 -8.97
C THR A 15 -3.71 5.82 -10.26
N LYS A 16 -4.48 4.75 -10.46
CA LYS A 16 -4.45 3.94 -11.66
C LYS A 16 -5.88 3.72 -12.13
N THR A 17 -6.17 4.05 -13.39
CA THR A 17 -7.44 3.71 -14.04
C THR A 17 -7.35 2.29 -14.57
N GLU A 18 -8.25 1.42 -14.13
CA GLU A 18 -8.30 0.02 -14.54
C GLU A 18 -9.76 -0.44 -14.58
N ASP A 19 -10.19 -1.06 -15.68
CA ASP A 19 -11.58 -1.49 -15.92
C ASP A 19 -12.59 -0.35 -15.78
N GLY A 20 -12.23 0.84 -16.27
CA GLY A 20 -13.02 2.07 -16.14
C GLY A 20 -12.95 2.72 -14.76
N ARG A 21 -12.50 2.01 -13.72
CA ARG A 21 -12.48 2.52 -12.35
C ARG A 21 -11.12 3.09 -11.97
N THR A 22 -11.11 4.29 -11.39
CA THR A 22 -9.91 4.85 -10.77
C THR A 22 -9.67 4.19 -9.42
N LYS A 23 -8.48 3.62 -9.23
CA LYS A 23 -8.05 2.96 -8.00
C LYS A 23 -6.86 3.68 -7.40
N VAL A 24 -6.90 3.89 -6.08
CA VAL A 24 -5.74 4.41 -5.35
C VAL A 24 -4.77 3.26 -5.07
N CYS A 25 -3.51 3.49 -5.41
CA CYS A 25 -2.43 2.51 -5.35
C CYS A 25 -1.23 3.08 -4.60
N ILE A 26 -0.47 2.20 -3.95
CA ILE A 26 0.83 2.49 -3.38
C ILE A 26 1.89 1.99 -4.36
N ARG A 27 2.63 2.91 -4.99
CA ARG A 27 3.76 2.58 -5.84
C ARG A 27 5.02 2.48 -5.00
N ILE A 28 5.73 1.37 -5.13
CA ILE A 28 7.03 1.12 -4.52
C ILE A 28 8.05 1.04 -5.65
N LYS A 29 9.02 1.95 -5.66
CA LYS A 29 10.11 2.00 -6.65
C LYS A 29 11.44 1.72 -5.99
N ASN A 30 12.18 0.74 -6.49
CA ASN A 30 13.56 0.53 -6.11
C ASN A 30 14.44 1.54 -6.87
N THR A 31 15.00 2.52 -6.15
CA THR A 31 15.93 3.52 -6.73
C THR A 31 17.39 3.18 -6.46
N THR A 32 17.64 1.98 -5.95
CA THR A 32 18.96 1.55 -5.48
C THR A 32 19.61 0.60 -6.50
N PRO A 33 20.96 0.48 -6.51
CA PRO A 33 21.66 -0.38 -7.47
C PRO A 33 21.67 -1.87 -7.08
N TYR A 34 20.86 -2.28 -6.10
CA TYR A 34 20.77 -3.67 -5.64
C TYR A 34 19.31 -4.09 -5.49
N ASP A 35 19.10 -5.40 -5.41
CA ASP A 35 17.79 -5.97 -5.19
C ASP A 35 17.21 -5.58 -3.81
N VAL A 36 15.90 -5.34 -3.80
CA VAL A 36 15.12 -5.01 -2.61
C VAL A 36 14.03 -6.05 -2.42
N ALA A 37 13.92 -6.61 -1.22
CA ALA A 37 12.82 -7.48 -0.84
C ALA A 37 11.71 -6.64 -0.19
N ILE A 38 10.49 -6.75 -0.70
CA ILE A 38 9.29 -6.28 0.00
C ILE A 38 8.72 -7.48 0.78
N LEU A 39 8.75 -7.35 2.10
CA LEU A 39 8.42 -8.43 3.03
C LEU A 39 6.95 -8.41 3.46
N GLY A 40 6.26 -7.29 3.23
CA GLY A 40 4.86 -7.14 3.52
C GLY A 40 4.51 -5.70 3.87
N ASN A 41 3.36 -5.54 4.53
CA ASN A 41 2.87 -4.25 4.97
C ASN A 41 2.15 -4.37 6.31
N LYS A 42 2.02 -3.23 6.99
CA LYS A 42 1.10 -3.05 8.12
C LYS A 42 0.26 -1.81 7.87
N VAL A 43 -1.03 -1.90 8.20
CA VAL A 43 -1.95 -0.76 8.15
C VAL A 43 -2.28 -0.37 9.57
N THR A 44 -2.07 0.89 9.90
CA THR A 44 -2.26 1.40 11.26
C THR A 44 -2.99 2.74 11.26
N ARG A 45 -3.43 3.15 12.44
CA ARG A 45 -4.19 4.38 12.65
C ARG A 45 -3.51 5.31 13.63
N GLY A 46 -3.20 6.52 13.15
CA GLY A 46 -2.76 7.64 13.97
C GLY A 46 -1.45 7.38 14.71
N TRP A 47 -1.16 8.25 15.68
CA TRP A 47 0.14 8.31 16.36
C TRP A 47 0.48 7.07 17.20
N PHE A 48 -0.53 6.34 17.67
CA PHE A 48 -0.34 5.21 18.58
C PHE A 48 -0.16 3.84 17.89
N PHE A 49 0.10 3.81 16.58
CA PHE A 49 0.29 2.58 15.79
C PHE A 49 -0.81 1.52 16.04
N ARG A 50 -2.04 1.97 16.27
CA ARG A 50 -3.16 1.06 16.51
C ARG A 50 -3.44 0.27 15.22
N PRO A 51 -3.61 -1.06 15.27
CA PRO A 51 -3.98 -1.83 14.10
C PRO A 51 -5.22 -1.24 13.43
N CYS A 52 -5.18 -1.14 12.10
CA CYS A 52 -6.28 -0.63 11.30
C CYS A 52 -6.66 -1.68 10.27
N ASN A 53 -7.89 -2.19 10.38
CA ASN A 53 -8.41 -3.23 9.48
C ASN A 53 -9.31 -2.64 8.39
N VAL A 54 -9.27 -1.33 8.20
CA VAL A 54 -10.14 -0.60 7.26
C VAL A 54 -9.73 -0.86 5.80
N TYR A 55 -8.43 -1.05 5.57
CA TYR A 55 -7.86 -1.31 4.25
C TYR A 55 -6.89 -2.48 4.30
N PHE A 56 -6.71 -3.12 3.15
CA PHE A 56 -5.62 -4.05 2.90
C PHE A 56 -4.97 -3.76 1.55
N LEU A 57 -3.73 -4.20 1.36
CA LEU A 57 -2.99 -3.99 0.12
C LEU A 57 -2.93 -5.28 -0.70
N SER A 58 -3.33 -5.21 -1.97
CA SER A 58 -3.26 -6.34 -2.90
C SER A 58 -2.24 -6.09 -4.02
N ALA A 59 -1.51 -7.13 -4.43
CA ALA A 59 -0.59 -7.07 -5.58
C ALA A 59 -1.30 -7.21 -6.95
N GLY A 60 -2.63 -7.32 -6.95
CA GLY A 60 -3.44 -7.41 -8.17
C GLY A 60 -4.91 -7.68 -7.88
N GLN A 61 -5.71 -7.81 -8.95
CA GLN A 61 -7.16 -7.98 -8.87
C GLN A 61 -7.62 -9.44 -8.95
N GLY A 62 -6.70 -10.39 -9.16
CA GLY A 62 -7.05 -11.81 -9.16
C GLY A 62 -7.63 -12.23 -7.81
N THR A 63 -8.70 -13.03 -7.83
CA THR A 63 -9.41 -13.48 -6.62
C THR A 63 -8.48 -14.04 -5.56
N ARG A 64 -7.46 -14.81 -5.96
CA ARG A 64 -6.46 -15.36 -5.05
C ARG A 64 -5.62 -14.29 -4.35
N ALA A 65 -5.24 -13.23 -5.07
CA ALA A 65 -4.46 -12.12 -4.50
C ALA A 65 -5.29 -11.32 -3.49
N LEU A 66 -6.55 -11.04 -3.84
CA LEU A 66 -7.49 -10.35 -2.96
C LEU A 66 -7.79 -11.16 -1.69
N LEU A 67 -8.13 -12.44 -1.83
CA LEU A 67 -8.39 -13.32 -0.67
C LEU A 67 -7.15 -13.48 0.22
N SER A 68 -5.97 -13.63 -0.38
CA SER A 68 -4.72 -13.70 0.38
C SER A 68 -4.49 -12.42 1.18
N ALA A 69 -4.62 -11.26 0.54
CA ALA A 69 -4.42 -9.97 1.19
C ALA A 69 -5.46 -9.73 2.30
N GLN A 70 -6.73 -10.05 2.05
CA GLN A 70 -7.81 -9.94 3.02
C GLN A 70 -7.61 -10.89 4.22
N SER A 71 -7.05 -12.08 4.01
CA SER A 71 -6.70 -13.03 5.08
C SER A 71 -5.51 -12.59 5.95
N GLY A 72 -4.95 -11.40 5.71
CA GLY A 72 -3.79 -10.88 6.44
C GLY A 72 -2.45 -11.43 5.96
N LYS A 73 -2.39 -12.00 4.75
CA LYS A 73 -1.13 -12.39 4.11
C LYS A 73 -0.70 -11.29 3.13
N PRO A 74 0.18 -10.36 3.56
CA PRO A 74 0.56 -9.25 2.72
C PRO A 74 1.39 -9.74 1.51
N PRO A 75 1.33 -9.03 0.38
CA PRO A 75 2.13 -9.36 -0.79
C PRO A 75 3.63 -9.28 -0.49
N GLN A 76 4.38 -10.29 -0.93
CA GLN A 76 5.83 -10.38 -0.82
C GLN A 76 6.42 -10.54 -2.21
N PHE A 77 7.46 -9.77 -2.51
CA PHE A 77 8.13 -9.82 -3.81
C PHE A 77 9.50 -9.15 -3.76
N MET A 78 10.33 -9.45 -4.75
CA MET A 78 11.61 -8.76 -4.98
C MET A 78 11.41 -7.65 -6.01
N LEU A 79 12.17 -6.57 -5.87
CA LEU A 79 12.33 -5.51 -6.85
C LEU A 79 13.80 -5.45 -7.26
N LYS A 80 14.06 -5.59 -8.56
CA LYS A 80 15.36 -5.32 -9.18
C LYS A 80 15.68 -3.82 -9.16
N PRO A 81 16.94 -3.41 -9.41
CA PRO A 81 17.27 -2.01 -9.58
C PRO A 81 16.36 -1.33 -10.60
N ASP A 82 15.90 -0.12 -10.28
CA ASP A 82 14.99 0.72 -11.08
C ASP A 82 13.57 0.15 -11.32
N GLU A 83 13.28 -1.06 -10.82
CA GLU A 83 11.97 -1.67 -10.91
C GLU A 83 10.97 -0.96 -9.99
N SER A 84 9.71 -0.87 -10.46
CA SER A 84 8.61 -0.37 -9.66
C SER A 84 7.43 -1.33 -9.69
N ARG A 85 6.72 -1.44 -8.57
CA ARG A 85 5.49 -2.21 -8.47
C ARG A 85 4.43 -1.45 -7.70
N GLU A 86 3.18 -1.66 -8.07
CA GLU A 86 2.03 -1.03 -7.44
C GLU A 86 1.24 -2.05 -6.63
N LEU A 87 0.77 -1.61 -5.46
CA LEU A 87 -0.16 -2.33 -4.62
C LEU A 87 -1.46 -1.56 -4.57
N THR A 88 -2.58 -2.21 -4.92
CA THR A 88 -3.90 -1.58 -4.87
C THR A 88 -4.37 -1.51 -3.42
N ILE A 89 -4.89 -0.35 -3.01
CA ILE A 89 -5.56 -0.18 -1.72
C ILE A 89 -7.00 -0.68 -1.87
N CYS A 90 -7.35 -1.72 -1.11
CA CYS A 90 -8.67 -2.32 -1.15
C CYS A 90 -9.40 -2.08 0.18
N PRO A 91 -10.69 -1.68 0.15
CA PRO A 91 -11.49 -1.53 1.36
C PRO A 91 -11.79 -2.91 1.97
N ALA A 92 -11.76 -2.99 3.29
CA ALA A 92 -12.27 -4.13 4.03
C ALA A 92 -13.76 -3.94 4.33
N PHE A 93 -14.48 -5.05 4.47
CA PHE A 93 -15.92 -5.06 4.70
C PHE A 93 -16.26 -5.84 5.96
N ALA A 94 -17.24 -5.36 6.71
CA ALA A 94 -17.89 -6.08 7.80
C ALA A 94 -19.41 -6.03 7.61
N GLY A 95 -20.06 -7.18 7.54
CA GLY A 95 -21.52 -7.24 7.36
C GLY A 95 -22.04 -6.48 6.13
N ASN A 96 -21.36 -6.61 4.99
CA ASN A 96 -21.62 -5.88 3.74
C ASN A 96 -21.41 -4.36 3.77
N MET A 97 -20.91 -3.79 4.87
CA MET A 97 -20.57 -2.38 4.95
C MET A 97 -19.04 -2.18 4.83
N PRO A 98 -18.57 -1.23 4.00
CA PRO A 98 -17.16 -0.85 3.98
C PRO A 98 -16.74 -0.28 5.34
N LEU A 99 -15.70 -0.85 5.95
CA LEU A 99 -15.20 -0.43 7.27
C LEU A 99 -14.68 1.00 7.27
N GLU A 100 -14.27 1.51 6.11
CA GLU A 100 -13.85 2.90 5.97
C GLU A 100 -14.99 3.88 6.29
N ILE A 101 -16.26 3.49 6.09
CA ILE A 101 -17.42 4.38 6.30
C ILE A 101 -17.73 4.44 7.79
N THR A 102 -17.72 3.29 8.45
CA THR A 102 -17.94 3.17 9.89
C THR A 102 -16.78 3.77 10.69
N GLU A 103 -15.58 3.76 10.12
CA GLU A 103 -14.37 4.21 10.77
C GLU A 103 -13.59 5.21 9.88
N PRO A 104 -14.04 6.47 9.76
CA PRO A 104 -13.33 7.50 9.00
C PRO A 104 -12.10 8.02 9.75
N GLY A 105 -11.04 8.39 9.02
CA GLY A 105 -9.90 9.10 9.60
C GLY A 105 -8.57 8.85 8.89
N ARG A 106 -7.48 9.18 9.58
CA ARG A 106 -6.11 8.96 9.11
C ARG A 106 -5.76 7.47 9.04
N VAL A 107 -5.09 7.07 7.97
CA VAL A 107 -4.56 5.72 7.74
C VAL A 107 -3.10 5.81 7.35
N ASP A 108 -2.26 5.01 8.00
CA ASP A 108 -0.83 4.95 7.76
C ASP A 108 -0.44 3.53 7.32
N PHE A 109 0.09 3.40 6.10
CA PHE A 109 0.62 2.16 5.56
C PHE A 109 2.13 2.11 5.78
N PHE A 110 2.61 1.04 6.42
CA PHE A 110 4.03 0.81 6.66
C PHE A 110 4.50 -0.35 5.78
N ILE A 111 5.27 -0.04 4.74
CA ILE A 111 5.85 -1.05 3.86
C ILE A 111 7.13 -1.59 4.50
N GLN A 112 7.13 -2.89 4.78
CA GLN A 112 8.29 -3.59 5.30
C GLN A 112 9.18 -4.00 4.13
N TRP A 113 10.45 -3.64 4.20
CA TRP A 113 11.41 -3.93 3.15
C TRP A 113 12.75 -4.37 3.73
N ARG A 114 13.55 -5.00 2.88
CA ARG A 114 14.93 -5.38 3.19
C ARG A 114 15.80 -5.18 1.96
N ARG A 115 17.08 -4.90 2.19
CA ARG A 115 18.10 -5.03 1.14
C ARG A 115 18.40 -6.50 0.92
N GLY A 116 18.50 -6.93 -0.33
CA GLY A 116 18.88 -8.31 -0.66
C GLY A 116 20.28 -8.67 -0.19
N ASN A 117 21.18 -7.68 -0.02
CA ASN A 117 22.59 -7.88 0.33
C ASN A 117 22.93 -7.68 1.81
N ALA A 118 21.98 -7.25 2.65
CA ALA A 118 22.24 -6.96 4.06
C ALA A 118 21.09 -7.48 4.91
N THR A 119 21.29 -8.67 5.50
CA THR A 119 20.28 -9.32 6.31
C THR A 119 20.30 -8.82 7.76
N TRP A 120 21.46 -8.59 8.38
CA TRP A 120 21.54 -8.38 9.83
C TRP A 120 21.00 -7.04 10.38
N LEU A 121 20.86 -6.00 9.56
CA LEU A 121 20.43 -4.67 10.04
C LEU A 121 18.91 -4.49 9.94
N ALA A 122 18.28 -4.08 11.04
CA ALA A 122 16.88 -3.68 11.06
C ALA A 122 16.65 -2.48 10.13
N GLN A 123 15.68 -2.58 9.23
CA GLN A 123 15.38 -1.53 8.26
C GLN A 123 14.12 -0.79 8.67
N ILE A 124 14.18 0.54 8.62
CA ILE A 124 13.05 1.41 8.94
C ILE A 124 11.99 1.22 7.87
N PRO A 125 10.74 0.82 8.22
CA PRO A 125 9.65 0.69 7.26
C PRO A 125 9.38 2.01 6.52
N LEU A 126 8.78 1.92 5.34
CA LEU A 126 8.45 3.10 4.53
C LEU A 126 7.00 3.50 4.81
N PRO A 127 6.76 4.63 5.49
CA PRO A 127 5.41 5.09 5.79
C PRO A 127 4.78 5.75 4.56
N VAL A 128 3.50 5.51 4.39
CA VAL A 128 2.63 6.22 3.46
C VAL A 128 1.39 6.64 4.25
N CYS A 129 1.27 7.95 4.47
CA CYS A 129 0.19 8.53 5.26
C CYS A 129 -0.90 9.05 4.33
N THR A 130 -2.16 8.75 4.63
CA THR A 130 -3.33 9.26 3.91
C THR A 130 -4.55 9.28 4.82
N SER A 131 -5.72 9.64 4.29
CA SER A 131 -7.00 9.56 4.99
C SER A 131 -7.98 8.70 4.20
N THR A 132 -8.95 8.11 4.89
CA THR A 132 -10.10 7.42 4.27
C THR A 132 -10.84 8.33 3.29
N GLU A 133 -10.95 9.62 3.62
CA GLU A 133 -11.59 10.63 2.78
C GLU A 133 -10.82 10.88 1.49
N ALA A 134 -9.49 10.98 1.55
CA ALA A 134 -8.66 11.13 0.36
C ALA A 134 -8.73 9.88 -0.53
N ILE A 135 -8.64 8.68 0.07
CA ILE A 135 -8.76 7.43 -0.68
C ILE A 135 -10.11 7.35 -1.39
N ARG A 136 -11.19 7.77 -0.72
CA ARG A 136 -12.52 7.85 -1.32
C ARG A 136 -12.58 8.85 -2.45
N LEU A 137 -12.19 10.09 -2.20
CA LEU A 137 -12.30 11.17 -3.17
C LEU A 137 -11.60 10.78 -4.47
N TYR A 138 -10.36 10.27 -4.38
CA TYR A 138 -9.58 9.86 -5.55
C TYR A 138 -9.91 8.45 -6.06
N GLY A 139 -10.72 7.67 -5.35
CA GLY A 139 -11.16 6.34 -5.74
C GLY A 139 -12.62 6.26 -6.22
N LEU A 140 -13.40 7.34 -6.08
CA LEU A 140 -14.84 7.39 -6.35
C LEU A 140 -15.24 8.25 -7.55
N ASP A 141 -14.30 8.74 -8.35
CA ASP A 141 -14.55 9.67 -9.48
C ASP A 141 -15.47 9.13 -10.61
N ASP A 142 -16.17 8.01 -10.40
CA ASP A 142 -16.96 7.31 -11.40
C ASP A 142 -18.43 7.03 -11.01
N GLN A 143 -18.97 7.71 -9.98
CA GLN A 143 -20.43 7.67 -9.74
C GLN A 143 -21.24 8.70 -10.53
N ASN A 144 -20.61 9.61 -11.28
CA ASN A 144 -21.31 10.66 -12.05
C ASN A 144 -21.21 10.53 -13.58
N GLY A 145 -20.71 9.41 -14.10
CA GLY A 145 -20.47 9.19 -15.54
C GLY A 145 -21.51 8.37 -16.31
N GLY A 146 -22.70 8.14 -15.74
CA GLY A 146 -23.71 7.27 -16.36
C GLY A 146 -25.15 7.70 -16.08
N LEU A 147 -25.59 8.77 -16.74
CA LEU A 147 -26.98 9.04 -17.10
C LEU A 147 -27.05 9.36 -18.59
#